data_AF-A0A6N9PZA0-F1
#
_entry.id   AF-A0A6N9PZA0-F1
#
_cell.length_a   1.000
_cell.length_b   1.000
_cell.length_c   1.000
_cell.angle_alpha   90.00
_cell.angle_beta   90.00
_cell.angle_gamma   90.00
#
_symmetry.space_group_name_H-M   'P 1'
#
loop_
_entity.id
_entity.type
_entity.pdbx_description
1 polymer ?
#
loop_
_entity_poly.entity_id
_entity_poly.type
_entity_poly.pdbx_seq_one_letter_code
_entity_poly.pdbx_strand_id
1 'polypeptide(L)'
;METIKNILQDGAASAMTLEQIINQEIDEWFGSSERCLMLDGERYYNGESDVLDKERLVIGEDGEQVEAENVANNKLVHNFSRKLTDQKVGYLLSKPLSIQTDDGAYGEEWNNIFNKSIRRLIQNVGKECINKGRAWMHVYYNQNGEKGYRLK
;
A
#
# COMPACT_ATOMS: atom_id res chain seq x y z
N MET A 1 -20.91 45.56 -15.40
CA MET A 1 -19.58 44.99 -15.73
C MET A 1 -18.70 44.80 -14.50
N GLU A 2 -18.82 45.66 -13.48
CA GLU A 2 -18.03 45.59 -12.24
C GLU A 2 -18.39 44.39 -11.36
N THR A 3 -19.68 44.07 -11.24
CA THR A 3 -20.16 42.88 -10.52
C THR A 3 -19.63 41.57 -11.09
N ILE A 4 -19.50 41.46 -12.42
CA ILE A 4 -18.95 40.28 -13.09
C ILE A 4 -17.44 40.17 -12.82
N LYS A 5 -16.72 41.29 -12.81
CA LYS A 5 -15.30 41.32 -12.43
C LYS A 5 -15.09 40.87 -10.99
N ASN A 6 -15.92 41.33 -10.06
CA ASN A 6 -15.82 40.96 -8.65
C ASN A 6 -16.12 39.47 -8.45
N ILE A 7 -17.15 38.92 -9.09
CA ILE A 7 -17.47 37.48 -9.03
C ILE A 7 -16.31 36.63 -9.59
N LEU A 8 -15.67 37.08 -10.68
CA LEU A 8 -14.51 36.37 -11.25
C LEU A 8 -13.26 36.49 -10.37
N GLN A 9 -13.04 37.64 -9.73
CA GLN A 9 -11.93 37.83 -8.78
C GLN A 9 -12.13 37.06 -7.48
N ASP A 10 -13.33 37.05 -6.93
CA ASP A 10 -13.69 36.30 -5.73
C ASP A 10 -13.67 34.78 -6.01
N GLY A 11 -14.07 34.36 -7.22
CA GLY A 11 -13.95 32.98 -7.69
C GLY A 11 -12.50 32.52 -7.88
N ALA A 12 -11.63 33.41 -8.40
CA ALA A 12 -10.21 33.13 -8.53
C ALA A 12 -9.46 33.16 -7.18
N ALA A 13 -9.90 34.02 -6.24
CA ALA A 13 -9.33 34.11 -4.89
C ALA A 13 -9.82 33.01 -3.94
N SER A 14 -10.98 32.41 -4.22
CA SER A 14 -11.49 31.22 -3.51
C SER A 14 -10.98 29.90 -4.07
N ALA A 15 -10.31 29.92 -5.23
CA ALA A 15 -9.64 28.74 -5.77
C ALA A 15 -8.41 28.40 -4.94
N MET A 16 -8.32 27.14 -4.50
CA MET A 16 -7.18 26.65 -3.74
C MET A 16 -5.89 26.74 -4.57
N THR A 17 -4.79 27.08 -3.90
CA THR A 17 -3.46 26.97 -4.51
C THR A 17 -3.09 25.50 -4.70
N LEU A 18 -2.14 25.21 -5.60
CA LEU A 18 -1.66 23.85 -5.80
C LEU A 18 -1.13 23.21 -4.49
N GLU A 19 -0.45 24.00 -3.66
CA GLU A 19 0.04 23.55 -2.35
C GLU A 19 -1.11 23.16 -1.42
N GLN A 20 -2.17 23.98 -1.36
CA GLN A 20 -3.36 23.68 -0.58
C GLN A 20 -4.07 22.42 -1.09
N ILE A 21 -4.18 22.25 -2.41
CA ILE A 21 -4.77 21.05 -3.03
C ILE A 21 -3.95 19.81 -2.63
N ILE A 22 -2.62 19.87 -2.77
CA ILE A 22 -1.74 18.75 -2.40
C ILE A 22 -1.89 18.38 -0.93
N ASN A 23 -1.92 19.37 -0.03
CA ASN A 23 -2.08 19.10 1.40
C ASN A 23 -3.45 18.48 1.71
N GLN A 24 -4.53 18.98 1.09
CA GLN A 24 -5.85 18.40 1.26
C GLN A 24 -5.90 16.94 0.77
N GLU A 25 -5.37 16.64 -0.41
CA GLU A 25 -5.32 15.27 -0.95
C GLU A 25 -4.51 14.33 -0.05
N ILE A 26 -3.43 14.84 0.55
CA ILE A 26 -2.61 14.09 1.52
C ILE A 26 -3.41 13.80 2.80
N ASP A 27 -4.13 14.78 3.33
CA ASP A 27 -4.93 14.61 4.55
C ASP A 27 -6.11 13.66 4.32
N GLU A 28 -6.80 13.80 3.20
CA GLU A 28 -7.86 12.89 2.76
C GLU A 28 -7.34 11.47 2.60
N TRP A 29 -6.16 11.31 1.99
CA TRP A 29 -5.48 10.03 1.90
C TRP A 29 -5.18 9.42 3.26
N PHE A 30 -4.62 10.20 4.18
CA PHE A 30 -4.23 9.74 5.51
C PHE A 30 -5.41 9.28 6.35
N GLY A 31 -6.58 9.93 6.19
CA GLY A 31 -7.84 9.57 6.84
C GLY A 31 -8.68 8.53 6.10
N SER A 32 -8.27 8.08 4.91
CA SER A 32 -9.07 7.16 4.09
C SER A 32 -9.17 5.76 4.71
N SER A 33 -10.35 5.16 4.59
CA SER A 33 -10.58 3.77 4.99
C SER A 33 -9.70 2.79 4.19
N GLU A 34 -9.43 3.12 2.93
CA GLU A 34 -8.55 2.33 2.07
C GLU A 34 -7.12 2.28 2.62
N ARG A 35 -6.58 3.41 3.10
CA ARG A 35 -5.26 3.41 3.75
C ARG A 35 -5.27 2.63 5.06
N CYS A 36 -6.33 2.71 5.86
CA CYS A 36 -6.46 1.89 7.07
C CYS A 36 -6.39 0.39 6.74
N LEU A 37 -7.13 -0.06 5.71
CA LEU A 37 -7.08 -1.45 5.25
C LEU A 37 -5.70 -1.86 4.73
N MET A 38 -4.97 -0.96 4.06
CA MET A 38 -3.58 -1.21 3.64
C MET A 38 -2.67 -1.48 4.85
N LEU A 39 -2.83 -0.71 5.94
CA LEU A 39 -2.06 -0.88 7.18
C LEU A 39 -2.46 -2.16 7.92
N ASP A 40 -3.74 -2.50 7.94
CA ASP A 40 -4.22 -3.77 8.50
C ASP A 40 -3.66 -4.95 7.71
N GLY A 41 -3.64 -4.88 6.38
CA GLY A 41 -3.01 -5.90 5.53
C GLY A 41 -1.53 -6.12 5.86
N GLU A 42 -0.76 -5.04 6.03
CA GLU A 42 0.64 -5.12 6.48
C GLU A 42 0.75 -5.78 7.85
N ARG A 43 -0.05 -5.32 8.82
CA ARG A 43 -0.06 -5.83 10.20
C ARG A 43 -0.33 -7.33 10.23
N TYR A 44 -1.39 -7.78 9.55
CA TYR A 44 -1.76 -9.19 9.46
C TYR A 44 -0.72 -10.03 8.71
N TYR A 45 -0.05 -9.50 7.68
CA TYR A 45 1.05 -10.19 7.00
C TYR A 45 2.25 -10.43 7.94
N ASN A 46 2.55 -9.45 8.79
CA ASN A 46 3.62 -9.55 9.78
C ASN A 46 3.25 -10.43 10.99
N GLY A 47 2.00 -10.90 11.07
CA GLY A 47 1.51 -11.75 12.16
C GLY A 47 1.00 -10.95 13.36
N GLU A 48 0.79 -9.65 13.21
CA GLU A 48 0.31 -8.74 14.25
C GLU A 48 -1.23 -8.67 14.27
N SER A 49 -1.90 -9.81 14.18
CA SER A 49 -3.37 -9.85 14.14
C SER A 49 -4.02 -9.39 15.44
N ASP A 50 -5.28 -8.95 15.36
CA ASP A 50 -6.07 -8.38 16.48
C ASP A 50 -6.22 -9.33 17.69
N VAL A 51 -5.95 -10.63 17.53
CA VAL A 51 -5.90 -11.58 18.65
C VAL A 51 -4.84 -11.18 19.68
N LEU A 52 -3.80 -10.44 19.27
CA LEU A 52 -2.76 -9.94 20.16
C LEU A 52 -3.26 -8.87 21.12
N ASP A 53 -4.31 -8.14 20.76
CA ASP A 53 -4.92 -7.08 21.57
C ASP A 53 -6.11 -7.60 22.40
N LYS A 54 -6.49 -8.87 22.22
CA LYS A 54 -7.64 -9.45 22.93
C LYS A 54 -7.34 -9.60 24.42
N GLU A 55 -8.14 -8.97 25.26
CA GLU A 55 -8.13 -9.14 26.71
C GLU A 55 -9.29 -10.04 27.17
N ARG A 56 -9.13 -10.71 28.31
CA ARG A 56 -10.23 -11.41 28.98
C ARG A 56 -10.73 -10.51 30.08
N LEU A 57 -11.97 -10.05 29.96
CA LEU A 57 -12.58 -9.12 30.90
C LEU A 57 -13.60 -9.84 31.78
N VAL A 58 -13.68 -9.44 33.05
CA VAL A 58 -14.71 -9.84 34.02
C VAL A 58 -15.36 -8.58 34.58
N ILE A 59 -16.56 -8.72 35.15
CA ILE A 59 -17.25 -7.61 35.84
C ILE A 59 -16.67 -7.49 37.25
N GLY A 60 -16.08 -6.33 37.56
CA GLY A 60 -15.54 -5.99 38.87
C GLY A 60 -16.62 -5.63 39.89
N GLU A 61 -16.21 -5.38 41.13
CA GLU A 61 -17.11 -5.07 42.25
C GLU A 61 -17.95 -3.81 42.01
N ASP A 62 -17.39 -2.83 41.30
CA ASP A 62 -18.08 -1.57 40.93
C ASP A 62 -18.91 -1.67 39.64
N GLY A 63 -19.02 -2.87 39.04
CA GLY A 63 -19.74 -3.11 37.79
C GLY A 63 -18.94 -2.80 36.51
N GLU A 64 -17.71 -2.28 36.65
CA GLU A 64 -16.80 -1.98 35.54
C GLU A 64 -16.13 -3.25 34.98
N GLN A 65 -15.76 -3.23 33.70
CA GLN A 65 -14.98 -4.31 33.09
C GLN A 65 -13.51 -4.21 33.51
N VAL A 66 -13.00 -5.27 34.12
CA VAL A 66 -11.59 -5.37 34.56
C VAL A 66 -10.94 -6.62 33.95
N GLU A 67 -9.63 -6.54 33.70
CA GLU A 67 -8.89 -7.69 33.18
C GLU A 67 -8.87 -8.86 34.17
N ALA A 68 -9.11 -10.07 33.66
CA ALA A 68 -9.15 -11.29 34.42
C ALA A 68 -7.74 -11.90 34.55
N GLU A 69 -6.94 -11.38 35.48
CA GLU A 69 -5.55 -11.85 35.72
C GLU A 69 -5.46 -13.34 36.06
N ASN A 70 -6.50 -13.89 36.71
CA ASN A 70 -6.55 -15.28 37.16
C ASN A 70 -6.89 -16.29 36.05
N VAL A 71 -7.15 -15.82 34.82
CA VAL A 71 -7.57 -16.67 33.71
C VAL A 71 -6.54 -16.60 32.59
N ALA A 72 -6.01 -17.75 32.18
CA ALA A 72 -5.04 -17.83 31.09
C ALA A 72 -5.58 -17.22 29.78
N ASN A 73 -4.96 -16.15 29.29
CA ASN A 73 -5.33 -15.48 28.05
C ASN A 73 -4.38 -15.87 26.88
N ASN A 74 -4.47 -17.12 26.45
CA ASN A 74 -3.64 -17.61 25.34
C ASN A 74 -4.01 -16.94 24.01
N LYS A 75 -3.06 -16.21 23.43
CA LYS A 75 -3.18 -15.50 22.15
C LYS A 75 -2.43 -16.29 21.07
N LEU A 76 -3.16 -17.07 20.26
CA LEU A 76 -2.56 -17.88 19.20
C LEU A 76 -2.71 -17.20 17.85
N VAL A 77 -1.59 -16.74 17.30
CA VAL A 77 -1.55 -16.14 15.95
C VAL A 77 -1.44 -17.25 14.90
N HIS A 78 -2.39 -17.27 13.97
CA HIS A 78 -2.29 -18.07 12.75
C HIS A 78 -2.06 -17.16 11.55
N ASN A 79 -0.83 -17.17 11.01
CA ASN A 79 -0.46 -16.26 9.92
C ASN A 79 -0.92 -16.78 8.54
N PHE A 80 -2.23 -16.96 8.38
CA PHE A 80 -2.85 -17.35 7.10
C PHE A 80 -2.72 -16.26 6.04
N SER A 81 -2.79 -14.98 6.45
CA SER A 81 -2.65 -13.84 5.54
C SER A 81 -1.33 -13.94 4.76
N ARG A 82 -0.19 -14.08 5.47
CA ARG A 82 1.11 -14.27 4.84
C ARG A 82 1.16 -15.50 3.92
N LYS A 83 0.67 -16.64 4.40
CA LYS A 83 0.72 -17.91 3.65
C LYS A 83 -0.04 -17.81 2.32
N LEU A 84 -1.25 -17.27 2.34
CA LEU A 84 -2.09 -17.12 1.16
C LEU A 84 -1.54 -16.06 0.21
N THR A 85 -1.02 -14.96 0.74
CA THR A 85 -0.35 -13.92 -0.05
C THR A 85 0.86 -14.48 -0.78
N ASP A 86 1.77 -15.16 -0.07
CA ASP A 86 2.98 -15.74 -0.66
C ASP A 86 2.63 -16.83 -1.69
N GLN A 87 1.59 -17.63 -1.44
CA GLN A 87 1.09 -18.62 -2.39
C GLN A 87 0.57 -17.96 -3.67
N LYS A 88 -0.22 -16.89 -3.56
CA LYS A 88 -0.80 -16.18 -4.71
C LYS A 88 0.28 -15.45 -5.52
N VAL A 89 1.24 -14.82 -4.84
CA VAL A 89 2.43 -14.23 -5.48
C VAL A 89 3.23 -15.28 -6.22
N GLY A 90 3.50 -16.42 -5.57
CA GLY A 90 4.20 -17.53 -6.19
C GLY A 90 3.47 -18.06 -7.43
N TYR A 91 2.15 -18.19 -7.38
CA TYR A 91 1.37 -18.67 -8.51
C TYR A 91 1.40 -17.70 -9.70
N LEU A 92 1.20 -16.40 -9.45
CA LEU A 92 1.07 -15.40 -10.51
C LEU A 92 2.42 -14.91 -11.06
N LEU A 93 3.43 -14.78 -10.20
CA LEU A 93 4.64 -14.00 -10.50
C LEU A 93 5.95 -14.79 -10.37
N SER A 94 5.91 -16.08 -10.02
CA SER A 94 7.15 -16.89 -9.96
C SER A 94 7.81 -17.09 -11.31
N LYS A 95 7.01 -17.15 -12.39
CA LYS A 95 7.54 -17.39 -13.73
C LYS A 95 8.11 -16.12 -14.35
N PRO A 96 9.27 -16.24 -15.00
CA PRO A 96 9.77 -15.26 -15.96
C PRO A 96 8.68 -14.70 -16.88
N LEU A 97 8.61 -13.37 -17.02
CA LEU A 97 7.89 -12.74 -18.12
C LEU A 97 8.50 -13.19 -19.46
N SER A 98 7.64 -13.56 -20.39
CA SER A 98 7.96 -13.87 -21.78
C SER A 98 7.43 -12.74 -22.65
N ILE A 99 8.32 -12.08 -23.38
CA ILE A 99 7.97 -10.99 -24.30
C ILE A 99 8.14 -11.53 -25.72
N GLN A 100 7.12 -11.40 -26.53
CA GLN A 100 7.12 -11.82 -27.92
C GLN A 100 6.96 -10.59 -28.81
N THR A 101 7.89 -10.43 -29.75
CA THR A 101 7.93 -9.33 -30.71
C THR A 101 8.27 -9.90 -32.08
N ASP A 102 7.69 -9.32 -33.14
CA ASP A 102 8.02 -9.71 -34.52
C ASP A 102 9.42 -9.20 -34.93
N ASP A 103 9.87 -8.11 -34.30
CA ASP A 103 11.23 -7.57 -34.44
C ASP A 103 12.15 -8.17 -33.37
N GLY A 104 13.12 -8.96 -33.82
CA GLY A 104 14.10 -9.61 -32.95
C GLY A 104 15.04 -8.63 -32.23
N ALA A 105 15.47 -7.56 -32.90
CA ALA A 105 16.35 -6.55 -32.29
C ALA A 105 15.61 -5.79 -31.20
N TYR A 106 14.34 -5.46 -31.44
CA TYR A 106 13.48 -4.86 -30.42
C TYR A 106 13.23 -5.81 -29.23
N GLY A 107 13.10 -7.11 -29.48
CA GLY A 107 12.96 -8.13 -28.45
C GLY A 107 14.19 -8.23 -27.55
N GLU A 108 15.40 -8.10 -28.09
CA GLU A 108 16.65 -8.08 -27.32
C GLU A 108 16.71 -6.88 -26.37
N GLU A 109 16.32 -5.69 -26.82
CA GLU A 109 16.28 -4.49 -25.97
C GLU A 109 15.32 -4.63 -24.77
N TRP A 110 14.19 -5.32 -24.96
CA TRP A 110 13.28 -5.61 -23.85
C TRP A 110 13.89 -6.52 -22.79
N ASN A 111 14.80 -7.42 -23.15
CA ASN A 111 15.50 -8.27 -22.19
C ASN A 111 16.46 -7.46 -21.30
N ASN A 112 17.05 -6.37 -21.83
CA ASN A 112 17.88 -5.45 -21.05
C ASN A 112 17.05 -4.73 -19.98
N ILE A 113 15.83 -4.32 -20.34
CA ILE A 113 14.89 -3.66 -19.44
C ILE A 113 14.37 -4.66 -18.41
N PHE A 114 13.68 -5.72 -18.83
CA PHE A 114 13.08 -6.73 -17.94
C PHE A 114 14.09 -7.77 -17.45
N ASN A 115 15.21 -7.29 -16.96
CA ASN A 115 16.24 -8.09 -16.32
C ASN A 115 15.77 -8.62 -14.94
N LYS A 116 16.65 -9.39 -14.29
CA LYS A 116 16.37 -10.01 -12.98
C LYS A 116 15.99 -9.01 -11.89
N SER A 117 16.50 -7.77 -11.95
CA SER A 117 16.21 -6.72 -10.96
C SER A 117 14.76 -6.25 -11.06
N ILE A 118 14.31 -5.88 -12.27
CA ILE A 118 12.92 -5.48 -12.51
C ILE A 118 11.96 -6.61 -12.18
N ARG A 119 12.29 -7.86 -12.53
CA ARG A 119 11.43 -9.02 -12.22
C ARG A 119 11.20 -9.18 -10.72
N ARG A 120 12.24 -9.03 -9.90
CA ARG A 120 12.12 -9.03 -8.43
C ARG A 120 11.28 -7.87 -7.93
N LEU A 121 11.46 -6.68 -8.52
CA LEU A 121 10.65 -5.53 -8.15
C LEU A 121 9.17 -5.75 -8.48
N ILE A 122 8.83 -6.31 -9.65
CA ILE A 122 7.46 -6.65 -10.02
C ILE A 122 6.88 -7.69 -9.04
N GLN A 123 7.65 -8.70 -8.65
CA GLN A 123 7.23 -9.66 -7.63
C GLN A 123 6.93 -8.97 -6.30
N ASN A 124 7.78 -8.05 -5.87
CA ASN A 124 7.58 -7.29 -4.64
C ASN A 124 6.35 -6.37 -4.73
N VAL A 125 6.19 -5.61 -5.82
CA VAL A 125 5.01 -4.76 -6.06
C VAL A 125 3.73 -5.62 -6.07
N GLY A 126 3.76 -6.77 -6.74
CA GLY A 126 2.62 -7.68 -6.77
C GLY A 126 2.26 -8.25 -5.40
N LYS A 127 3.26 -8.56 -4.58
CA LYS A 127 3.08 -8.96 -3.18
C LYS A 127 2.40 -7.84 -2.37
N GLU A 128 2.87 -6.61 -2.50
CA GLU A 128 2.29 -5.45 -1.83
C GLU A 128 0.86 -5.21 -2.30
N CYS A 129 0.57 -5.29 -3.60
CA CYS A 129 -0.78 -5.18 -4.14
C CYS A 129 -1.72 -6.28 -3.60
N ILE A 130 -1.25 -7.53 -3.54
CA ILE A 130 -2.07 -8.64 -3.01
C ILE A 130 -2.34 -8.46 -1.52
N ASN A 131 -1.36 -7.96 -0.77
CA ASN A 131 -1.47 -7.80 0.68
C ASN A 131 -2.28 -6.55 1.09
N LYS A 132 -2.05 -5.42 0.41
CA LYS A 132 -2.55 -4.10 0.78
C LYS A 132 -3.70 -3.62 -0.10
N GLY A 133 -3.97 -4.29 -1.22
CA GLY A 133 -4.96 -3.89 -2.23
C GLY A 133 -4.37 -3.06 -3.38
N ARG A 134 -3.37 -2.22 -3.09
CA ARG A 134 -2.63 -1.44 -4.10
C ARG A 134 -1.20 -1.14 -3.65
N ALA A 135 -0.31 -0.90 -4.61
CA ALA A 135 1.06 -0.47 -4.38
C ALA A 135 1.56 0.33 -5.57
N TRP A 136 2.59 1.15 -5.36
CA TRP A 136 3.15 2.00 -6.42
C TRP A 136 4.57 1.61 -6.76
N MET A 137 4.88 1.72 -8.05
CA MET A 137 6.23 1.62 -8.56
C MET A 137 6.60 2.96 -9.18
N HIS A 138 7.61 3.62 -8.61
CA HIS A 138 8.14 4.87 -9.12
C HIS A 138 9.32 4.61 -10.04
N VAL A 139 9.20 5.06 -11.29
CA VAL A 139 10.27 5.04 -12.30
C VAL A 139 10.96 6.40 -12.29
N TYR A 140 12.28 6.42 -12.18
CA TYR A 140 13.05 7.66 -12.09
C TYR A 140 14.40 7.54 -12.81
N TYR A 141 15.07 8.65 -13.03
CA TYR A 141 16.47 8.67 -13.45
C TYR A 141 17.36 8.95 -12.24
N ASN A 142 18.40 8.15 -12.06
CA ASN A 142 19.38 8.40 -11.01
C ASN A 142 20.30 9.57 -11.40
N GLN A 143 21.22 9.94 -10.50
CA GLN A 143 22.16 11.05 -10.74
C GLN A 143 23.08 10.84 -11.95
N ASN A 144 23.26 9.60 -12.39
CA ASN A 144 24.05 9.23 -13.56
C ASN A 144 23.22 9.22 -14.86
N GLY A 145 21.92 9.55 -14.80
CA GLY A 145 21.01 9.48 -15.94
C GLY A 145 20.52 8.06 -16.27
N GLU A 146 20.74 7.08 -15.39
CA GLU A 146 20.31 5.70 -15.58
C GLU A 146 18.89 5.50 -15.02
N LYS A 147 18.10 4.66 -15.69
CA LYS A 147 16.73 4.33 -15.25
C LYS A 147 16.77 3.51 -13.96
N GLY A 148 16.12 4.01 -12.92
CA GLY A 148 15.89 3.36 -11.64
C GLY A 148 14.41 3.08 -11.40
N TYR A 149 14.14 2.09 -10.56
CA TYR A 149 12.79 1.68 -10.19
C TYR A 149 12.72 1.48 -8.68
N ARG A 150 11.69 2.03 -8.02
CA ARG A 150 11.52 1.94 -6.57
C ARG A 150 10.09 1.64 -6.19
N LEU A 151 9.89 0.66 -5.32
CA LEU A 151 8.62 0.43 -4.64
C LEU A 151 8.34 1.61 -3.68
N LYS A 152 7.10 2.09 -3.66
CA LYS A 152 6.62 3.18 -2.82
C LYS A 152 5.42 2.74 -2.01
#